data_AF-A0A7I4Y1G5-F1
#
_entry.id   AF-A0A7I4Y1G5-F1
#
_cell.length_a   1.000
_cell.length_b   1.000
_cell.length_c   1.000
_cell.angle_alpha   90.00
_cell.angle_beta   90.00
_cell.angle_gamma   90.00
#
_symmetry.space_group_name_H-M   'P 1'
#
loop_
_entity.id
_entity.type
_entity.pdbx_description
1 polymer ?
#
loop_
_entity_poly.entity_id
_entity_poly.type
_entity_poly.pdbx_seq_one_letter_code
_entity_poly.pdbx_strand_id
1 'polypeptide(L)'
;MIQTLPPNVQSLFPKENLDFAESINENEAKILKEVFDKHSTFDEVGEMIAAVEAKSPELGKRMRNVLDKNCSRLNGLSPKAIDYSKKCIHFVTNVMCNLTLGKQLTYEEAEKLHNAFKELSAEDQEKLKKMNPDVKF
;
A
#
# COMPACT_ATOMS: atom_id res chain seq x y z
N MET A 1 -6.06 12.17 -6.72
CA MET A 1 -6.51 11.66 -5.40
C MET A 1 -5.36 11.45 -4.42
N ILE A 2 -4.23 10.83 -4.81
CA ILE A 2 -3.10 10.65 -3.88
C ILE A 2 -2.33 11.95 -3.62
N GLN A 3 -2.20 12.83 -4.62
CA GLN A 3 -1.49 14.11 -4.47
C GLN A 3 -2.10 15.07 -3.43
N THR A 4 -3.34 14.81 -2.97
CA THR A 4 -4.00 15.58 -1.90
C THR A 4 -3.73 15.03 -0.51
N LEU A 5 -3.01 13.91 -0.38
CA LEU A 5 -2.62 13.35 0.91
C LEU A 5 -1.52 14.22 1.56
N PRO A 6 -1.39 14.23 2.89
CA PRO A 6 -0.27 14.89 3.55
C PRO A 6 1.10 14.31 3.15
N PRO A 7 2.18 15.12 3.16
CA PRO A 7 3.52 14.66 2.76
C PRO A 7 4.05 13.44 3.52
N ASN A 8 3.78 13.34 4.83
CA ASN A 8 4.17 12.19 5.67
C ASN A 8 3.42 10.90 5.31
N VAL A 9 2.25 11.01 4.68
CA VAL A 9 1.51 9.85 4.17
C VAL A 9 2.07 9.47 2.81
N GLN A 10 2.23 10.44 1.91
CA GLN A 10 2.77 10.20 0.56
C GLN A 10 4.17 9.57 0.59
N SER A 11 5.00 9.96 1.56
CA SER A 11 6.36 9.43 1.71
C SER A 11 6.43 7.93 1.95
N LEU A 12 5.36 7.32 2.47
CA LEU A 12 5.30 5.89 2.77
C LEU A 12 4.84 5.03 1.58
N PHE A 13 4.42 5.64 0.47
CA PHE A 13 3.92 4.92 -0.70
C PHE A 13 5.08 4.46 -1.59
N PRO A 14 5.19 3.13 -1.86
CA PRO A 14 6.00 2.64 -2.95
C PRO A 14 5.50 3.18 -4.29
N LYS A 15 6.43 3.39 -5.22
CA LYS A 15 6.16 3.93 -6.56
C LYS A 15 5.08 3.14 -7.29
N GLU A 16 5.09 1.81 -7.23
CA GLU A 16 4.10 0.96 -7.89
C GLU A 16 2.67 1.20 -7.39
N ASN A 17 2.49 1.58 -6.11
CA ASN A 17 1.19 1.94 -5.56
C ASN A 17 0.72 3.29 -6.11
N LEU A 18 1.63 4.25 -6.25
CA LEU A 18 1.36 5.55 -6.85
C LEU A 18 1.00 5.42 -8.33
N ASP A 19 1.85 4.74 -9.11
CA ASP A 19 1.66 4.50 -10.53
C ASP A 19 0.33 3.76 -10.79
N PHE A 20 -0.01 2.77 -9.95
CA PHE A 20 -1.29 2.08 -10.04
C PHE A 20 -2.47 3.04 -9.83
N ALA A 21 -2.44 3.82 -8.75
CA ALA A 21 -3.52 4.75 -8.44
C ALA A 21 -3.71 5.86 -9.50
N GLU A 22 -2.62 6.31 -10.13
CA GLU A 22 -2.67 7.28 -11.23
C GLU A 22 -3.20 6.67 -12.53
N SER A 23 -3.00 5.36 -12.72
CA SER A 23 -3.47 4.63 -13.92
C SER A 23 -4.94 4.21 -13.89
N ILE A 24 -5.67 4.48 -12.79
CA ILE A 24 -7.09 4.12 -12.65
C ILE A 24 -7.97 5.10 -13.42
N ASN A 25 -8.76 4.58 -14.37
CA ASN A 25 -9.79 5.36 -15.06
C ASN A 25 -11.14 5.34 -14.32
N GLU A 26 -12.11 6.13 -14.79
CA GLU A 26 -13.43 6.25 -14.14
C GLU A 26 -14.20 4.94 -14.03
N ASN A 27 -14.12 4.06 -15.03
CA ASN A 27 -14.83 2.78 -15.00
C ASN A 27 -14.19 1.83 -13.99
N GLU A 28 -12.86 1.80 -13.95
CA GLU A 28 -12.11 0.99 -12.99
C GLU A 28 -12.33 1.49 -11.55
N ALA A 29 -12.39 2.80 -11.34
CA ALA A 29 -12.72 3.37 -10.04
C ALA A 29 -14.08 2.90 -9.52
N LYS A 30 -15.10 2.76 -10.39
CA LYS A 30 -16.41 2.20 -10.02
C LYS A 30 -16.32 0.74 -9.59
N ILE A 31 -15.51 -0.06 -10.30
CA ILE A 31 -15.28 -1.48 -9.97
C ILE A 31 -14.59 -1.61 -8.61
N LEU A 32 -13.51 -0.85 -8.41
CA LEU A 32 -12.77 -0.86 -7.14
C LEU A 32 -13.68 -0.42 -5.98
N LYS A 33 -14.50 0.62 -6.17
CA LYS A 33 -15.48 1.06 -5.16
C LYS A 33 -16.47 -0.05 -4.83
N GLU A 34 -17.04 -0.71 -5.83
CA GLU A 34 -18.01 -1.80 -5.62
C GLU A 34 -17.40 -2.99 -4.85
N VAL A 35 -16.15 -3.35 -5.15
CA VAL A 35 -15.46 -4.43 -4.43
C VAL A 35 -15.10 -3.98 -3.03
N PHE A 36 -14.43 -2.84 -2.86
CA PHE A 36 -13.94 -2.40 -1.55
C PHE A 36 -15.08 -2.11 -0.55
N ASP A 37 -16.27 -1.76 -1.04
CA ASP A 37 -17.43 -1.51 -0.18
C ASP A 37 -17.99 -2.82 0.44
N LYS A 38 -17.82 -3.94 -0.27
CA LYS A 38 -18.28 -5.27 0.16
C LYS A 38 -17.31 -5.98 1.12
N HIS A 39 -16.08 -5.50 1.19
CA HIS A 39 -15.01 -6.12 1.95
C HIS A 39 -14.42 -5.09 2.91
N SER A 40 -15.06 -4.94 4.07
CA SER A 40 -14.69 -3.96 5.10
C SER A 40 -13.44 -4.35 5.90
N THR A 41 -12.98 -5.59 5.77
CA THR A 41 -11.72 -6.09 6.31
C THR A 41 -11.09 -6.99 5.25
N PHE A 42 -9.88 -6.67 4.83
CA PHE A 42 -9.09 -7.47 3.90
C PHE A 42 -7.91 -8.04 4.67
N ASP A 43 -8.19 -9.06 5.48
CA ASP A 43 -7.13 -9.83 6.14
C ASP A 43 -6.23 -10.52 5.09
N GLU A 44 -6.72 -10.67 3.85
CA GLU A 44 -5.95 -11.14 2.70
C GLU A 44 -6.17 -10.25 1.46
N VAL A 45 -5.19 -9.39 1.15
CA VAL A 45 -5.11 -8.63 -0.11
C VAL A 45 -5.31 -9.52 -1.35
N GLY A 46 -4.99 -10.82 -1.25
CA GLY A 46 -5.24 -11.81 -2.30
C GLY A 46 -6.71 -11.99 -2.66
N GLU A 47 -7.61 -12.01 -1.68
CA GLU A 47 -9.06 -12.14 -1.91
C GLU A 47 -9.64 -10.89 -2.58
N MET A 48 -9.17 -9.72 -2.18
CA MET A 48 -9.51 -8.45 -2.82
C MET A 48 -9.18 -8.49 -4.32
N ILE A 49 -7.96 -8.93 -4.64
CA ILE A 49 -7.50 -8.99 -6.02
C ILE A 49 -8.33 -9.99 -6.81
N ALA A 50 -8.66 -11.15 -6.24
CA ALA A 50 -9.51 -12.14 -6.90
C ALA A 50 -10.92 -11.60 -7.20
N ALA A 51 -11.52 -10.86 -6.27
CA ALA A 51 -12.83 -10.23 -6.48
C ALA A 51 -12.80 -9.13 -7.56
N VAL A 52 -11.72 -8.36 -7.64
CA VAL A 52 -11.51 -7.39 -8.73
C VAL A 52 -11.28 -8.10 -10.06
N GLU A 53 -10.45 -9.14 -10.07
CA GLU A 53 -10.10 -9.94 -11.26
C GLU A 53 -11.34 -10.59 -11.90
N ALA A 54 -12.29 -11.05 -11.08
CA ALA A 54 -13.57 -11.59 -11.54
C ALA A 54 -14.45 -10.56 -12.28
N LYS A 55 -14.28 -9.26 -11.99
CA LYS A 55 -15.03 -8.15 -12.62
C LYS A 55 -14.26 -7.49 -13.76
N SER A 56 -12.94 -7.39 -13.62
CA SER A 56 -12.03 -6.79 -14.59
C SER A 56 -10.68 -7.51 -14.52
N PRO A 57 -10.46 -8.51 -15.39
CA PRO A 57 -9.25 -9.32 -15.36
C PRO A 57 -7.97 -8.49 -15.48
N GLU A 58 -7.95 -7.46 -16.35
CA GLU A 58 -6.77 -6.62 -16.54
C GLU A 58 -6.48 -5.73 -15.33
N LEU A 59 -7.53 -5.22 -14.65
CA LEU A 59 -7.37 -4.47 -13.42
C LEU A 59 -6.85 -5.36 -12.29
N GLY A 60 -7.41 -6.56 -12.13
CA GLY A 60 -6.95 -7.55 -11.16
C GLY A 60 -5.48 -7.94 -11.39
N LYS A 61 -5.09 -8.16 -12.65
CA LYS A 61 -3.70 -8.43 -13.04
C LYS A 61 -2.77 -7.28 -12.66
N ARG A 62 -3.16 -6.03 -12.88
CA ARG A 62 -2.37 -4.87 -12.44
C ARG A 62 -2.24 -4.81 -10.91
N MET A 63 -3.29 -5.10 -10.15
CA MET A 63 -3.21 -5.19 -8.69
C MET A 63 -2.27 -6.31 -8.22
N ARG A 64 -2.32 -7.48 -8.87
CA ARG A 64 -1.40 -8.60 -8.58
C ARG A 64 0.06 -8.19 -8.78
N ASN A 65 0.36 -7.51 -9.89
CA ASN A 65 1.71 -7.00 -10.16
C ASN A 65 2.19 -5.99 -9.11
N VAL A 66 1.31 -5.15 -8.57
CA VAL A 66 1.66 -4.25 -7.44
C VAL A 66 1.97 -5.06 -6.18
N LEU A 67 1.15 -6.07 -5.86
CA LEU A 67 1.40 -6.95 -4.71
C LEU A 67 2.73 -7.71 -4.85
N ASP A 68 3.03 -8.27 -6.01
CA ASP A 68 4.25 -9.03 -6.25
C ASP A 68 5.50 -8.16 -6.09
N LYS A 69 5.47 -6.93 -6.61
CA LYS A 69 6.54 -5.94 -6.41
C LYS A 69 6.72 -5.58 -4.94
N ASN A 70 5.62 -5.34 -4.21
CA ASN A 70 5.66 -5.09 -2.78
C ASN A 70 6.23 -6.27 -1.98
N CYS A 71 5.85 -7.50 -2.32
CA CYS A 71 6.42 -8.71 -1.71
C CYS A 71 7.93 -8.83 -1.98
N SER A 72 8.39 -8.47 -3.18
CA SER A 72 9.81 -8.52 -3.54
C SER A 72 10.69 -7.60 -2.69
N ARG A 73 10.13 -6.49 -2.20
CA ARG A 73 10.81 -5.54 -1.29
C ARG A 73 11.12 -6.13 0.08
N LEU A 74 10.50 -7.26 0.44
CA LEU A 74 10.72 -7.96 1.71
C LEU A 74 11.93 -8.91 1.66
N ASN A 75 12.45 -9.20 0.47
CA ASN A 75 13.48 -10.21 0.28
C ASN A 75 14.78 -9.86 1.03
N GLY A 76 15.23 -10.78 1.87
CA GLY A 76 16.46 -10.64 2.64
C GLY A 76 16.37 -9.69 3.84
N LEU A 77 15.20 -9.11 4.13
CA LEU A 77 14.99 -8.34 5.35
C LEU A 77 15.04 -9.23 6.61
N SER A 78 15.41 -8.65 7.75
CA SER A 78 15.30 -9.33 9.05
C SER A 78 13.82 -9.53 9.43
N PRO A 79 13.48 -10.44 10.36
CA PRO A 79 12.11 -10.60 10.83
C PRO A 79 11.48 -9.31 11.38
N LYS A 80 12.26 -8.45 12.06
CA LYS A 80 11.80 -7.16 12.56
C LYS A 80 11.52 -6.17 11.42
N ALA A 81 12.41 -6.09 10.43
CA ALA A 81 12.19 -5.25 9.26
C ALA A 81 11.00 -5.72 8.42
N ILE A 82 10.78 -7.04 8.31
CA ILE A 82 9.60 -7.61 7.64
C ILE A 82 8.31 -7.21 8.37
N ASP A 83 8.26 -7.32 9.70
CA ASP A 83 7.10 -6.92 10.50
C ASP A 83 6.78 -5.42 10.31
N TYR A 84 7.81 -4.58 10.34
CA TYR A 84 7.69 -3.15 10.03
C TYR A 84 7.14 -2.91 8.62
N SER A 85 7.73 -3.53 7.59
CA SER A 85 7.27 -3.38 6.21
C SER A 85 5.81 -3.82 6.01
N LYS A 86 5.38 -4.90 6.68
CA LYS A 86 3.98 -5.34 6.63
C LYS A 86 3.03 -4.29 7.19
N LYS A 87 3.40 -3.59 8.27
CA LYS A 87 2.62 -2.47 8.82
C LYS A 87 2.50 -1.31 7.83
N CYS A 88 3.61 -0.95 7.16
CA CYS A 88 3.58 0.07 6.10
C CYS A 88 2.66 -0.33 4.94
N ILE A 89 2.77 -1.57 4.45
CA ILE A 89 1.93 -2.08 3.35
C ILE A 89 0.45 -2.06 3.74
N HIS A 90 0.12 -2.49 4.96
CA HIS A 90 -1.24 -2.46 5.49
C HIS A 90 -1.78 -1.03 5.56
N PHE A 91 -0.99 -0.09 6.09
CA PHE A 91 -1.35 1.32 6.13
C PHE A 91 -1.63 1.90 4.73
N VAL A 92 -0.71 1.71 3.79
CA VAL A 92 -0.87 2.19 2.40
C VAL A 92 -2.12 1.60 1.74
N THR A 93 -2.37 0.31 1.94
CA THR A 93 -3.56 -0.38 1.43
C THR A 93 -4.84 0.24 2.01
N ASN A 94 -4.89 0.45 3.33
CA ASN A 94 -6.03 1.07 3.99
C ASN A 94 -6.30 2.49 3.48
N VAL A 95 -5.24 3.30 3.30
CA VAL A 95 -5.38 4.66 2.75
C VAL A 95 -5.97 4.61 1.33
N MET A 96 -5.45 3.73 0.46
CA MET A 96 -5.98 3.58 -0.90
C MET A 96 -7.44 3.15 -0.91
N CYS A 97 -7.81 2.13 -0.12
CA CYS A 97 -9.19 1.66 -0.02
C CYS A 97 -10.13 2.78 0.47
N ASN A 98 -9.74 3.49 1.52
CA ASN A 98 -10.55 4.58 2.06
C ASN A 98 -10.69 5.75 1.08
N LEU A 99 -9.63 6.10 0.34
CA LEU A 99 -9.71 7.08 -0.74
C LEU A 99 -10.71 6.66 -1.82
N THR A 100 -10.64 5.41 -2.29
CA THR A 100 -11.57 4.86 -3.29
C THR A 100 -13.03 4.89 -2.79
N LEU A 101 -13.25 4.65 -1.51
CA LEU A 101 -14.58 4.68 -0.89
C LEU A 101 -15.06 6.09 -0.54
N GLY A 102 -14.20 7.11 -0.63
CA GLY A 102 -14.51 8.48 -0.20
C GLY A 102 -14.68 8.58 1.33
N LYS A 103 -14.03 7.71 2.09
CA LYS A 103 -14.04 7.71 3.56
C LYS A 103 -13.04 8.74 4.10
N GLN A 104 -13.33 9.26 5.28
CA GLN A 104 -12.41 10.15 5.99
C GLN A 104 -11.14 9.38 6.37
N LEU A 105 -9.99 10.01 6.15
CA LEU A 105 -8.68 9.45 6.50
C LEU A 105 -8.18 10.05 7.81
N THR A 106 -7.56 9.22 8.63
CA THR A 106 -6.73 9.64 9.75
C THR A 106 -5.28 9.30 9.45
N TYR A 107 -4.37 10.20 9.83
CA TYR A 107 -2.96 10.12 9.43
C TYR A 107 -2.01 9.90 10.62
N GLU A 108 -2.56 9.70 11.82
CA GLU A 108 -1.78 9.40 13.04
C GLU A 108 -0.91 8.14 12.86
N GLU A 109 -1.41 7.17 12.10
CA GLU A 109 -0.67 5.93 11.84
C GLU A 109 0.58 6.17 10.99
N ALA A 110 0.57 7.16 10.08
CA ALA A 110 1.76 7.52 9.32
C ALA A 110 2.88 8.02 10.25
N GLU A 111 2.54 8.86 11.23
CA GLU A 111 3.51 9.36 12.22
C GLU A 111 4.06 8.24 13.09
N LYS A 112 3.21 7.29 13.51
CA LYS A 112 3.66 6.11 14.25
C LYS A 112 4.62 5.26 13.42
N LEU A 113 4.38 5.09 12.12
CA LEU A 113 5.28 4.34 11.23
C LEU A 113 6.63 5.04 11.04
N HIS A 114 6.65 6.38 10.93
CA HIS A 114 7.90 7.14 10.89
C HIS A 114 8.70 7.02 12.19
N ASN A 115 8.02 7.03 13.34
CA ASN A 115 8.69 6.85 14.62
C ASN A 115 9.18 5.41 14.83
N ALA A 116 8.38 4.41 14.46
CA ALA A 116 8.76 3.01 14.53
C ALA A 116 9.98 2.69 13.66
N PHE A 117 10.15 3.36 12.51
CA PHE A 117 11.37 3.22 11.69
C PHE A 117 12.63 3.61 12.45
N LYS A 118 12.58 4.71 13.23
CA LYS A 118 13.72 5.22 14.01
C LYS A 118 14.13 4.28 15.13
N GLU A 119 13.21 3.43 15.60
CA GLU A 119 13.46 2.42 16.63
C GLU A 119 14.10 1.13 16.09
N LEU A 120 14.16 0.96 14.76
CA LEU A 120 14.85 -0.17 14.15
C LEU A 120 16.38 -0.03 14.28
N SER A 121 17.08 -1.16 14.15
CA SER A 121 18.54 -1.16 14.12
C SER A 121 19.07 -0.36 12.92
N ALA A 122 20.28 0.20 13.02
CA ALA A 122 20.88 0.92 11.89
C ALA A 122 20.99 0.04 10.63
N GLU A 123 21.32 -1.24 10.80
CA GLU A 123 21.37 -2.23 9.71
C GLU A 123 20.00 -2.41 9.04
N ASP A 124 18.93 -2.56 9.83
CA ASP A 124 17.57 -2.68 9.31
C ASP A 124 17.13 -1.39 8.59
N GLN A 125 17.45 -0.22 9.14
CA GLN A 125 17.13 1.07 8.52
C GLN A 125 17.82 1.23 7.16
N GLU A 126 19.11 0.92 7.08
CA GLU A 126 19.88 0.96 5.83
C GLU A 126 19.33 -0.03 4.80
N LYS A 127 19.03 -1.26 5.22
CA LYS A 127 18.51 -2.29 4.34
C LYS A 127 17.12 -1.94 3.82
N LEU A 128 16.23 -1.43 4.67
CA LEU A 128 14.91 -0.95 4.27
C LEU A 128 15.01 0.19 3.26
N LYS A 129 15.87 1.18 3.49
CA LYS A 129 16.12 2.26 2.52
C LYS A 129 16.66 1.74 1.19
N LYS A 130 17.57 0.76 1.22
CA LYS A 130 18.13 0.15 0.02
C LYS A 130 17.08 -0.62 -0.79
N MET A 131 16.19 -1.36 -0.12
CA MET A 131 15.10 -2.11 -0.76
C MET A 131 13.95 -1.20 -1.20
N ASN A 132 13.86 0.01 -0.66
CA ASN A 132 12.80 0.98 -0.94
C ASN A 132 13.36 2.38 -1.19
N PRO A 133 14.14 2.58 -2.28
CA PRO A 133 14.83 3.85 -2.55
C PRO A 133 13.86 5.02 -2.84
N ASP A 134 12.62 4.69 -3.15
CA ASP A 134 11.52 5.60 -3.45
C ASP A 134 10.68 5.98 -2.21
N VAL A 135 10.83 5.24 -1.11
CA VAL A 135 10.10 5.47 0.15
C VAL A 135 10.95 6.31 1.09
N LYS A 136 10.34 7.31 1.75
CA LYS A 136 11.01 8.17 2.74
C LYS A 136 10.49 7.81 4.13
N PHE A 137 11.16 6.88 4.80
CA PHE A 137 10.88 6.46 6.18
C PHE A 137 11.24 7.52 7.23
#